data_AF-A0A353BT52-F1
#
_entry.id   AF-A0A353BT52-F1
#
_cell.length_a   1.000
_cell.length_b   1.000
_cell.length_c   1.000
_cell.angle_alpha   90.00
_cell.angle_beta   90.00
_cell.angle_gamma   90.00
#
_symmetry.space_group_name_H-M   'P 1'
#
loop_
_entity.id
_entity.type
_entity.pdbx_description
1 polymer ?
#
loop_
_entity_poly.entity_id
_entity_poly.type
_entity_poly.pdbx_seq_one_letter_code
_entity_poly.pdbx_strand_id
1 'polypeptide(L)'
;MQQGDFFKLPDINPDELSPAVWAYIGDAVYELFIRCHLLADGPAKTKTLHHEATEMVRASFQAGLVSQIESFLTENEMEILKRGRNVKSGHIPAHTDVLTYRYSTAFEALLGYLYLHGEWQRLHELLAQVININQSRITEHPD
;
A
#
# COMPACT_ATOMS: atom_id res chain seq x y z
N MET A 1 -5.06 -31.59 7.52
CA MET A 1 -4.48 -30.58 6.60
C MET A 1 -3.55 -29.73 7.45
N GLN A 2 -2.25 -29.72 7.18
CA GLN A 2 -1.32 -28.87 7.92
C GLN A 2 -1.60 -27.41 7.54
N GLN A 3 -2.08 -26.61 8.49
CA GLN A 3 -1.99 -25.15 8.43
C GLN A 3 -0.51 -24.79 8.52
N GLY A 4 0.03 -24.03 7.57
CA GLY A 4 1.41 -23.53 7.75
C GLY A 4 2.10 -22.87 6.56
N ASP A 5 1.63 -23.06 5.32
CA ASP A 5 2.45 -22.65 4.16
C ASP A 5 1.94 -21.43 3.37
N PHE A 6 0.70 -20.97 3.61
CA PHE A 6 0.16 -19.83 2.85
C PHE A 6 0.73 -18.47 3.27
N PHE A 7 1.15 -18.33 4.54
CA PHE A 7 1.73 -17.11 5.09
C PHE A 7 3.26 -17.18 5.25
N LYS A 8 3.90 -18.23 4.74
CA LYS A 8 5.35 -18.34 4.82
C LYS A 8 5.95 -17.34 3.83
N LEU A 9 6.70 -16.37 4.35
CA LEU A 9 7.46 -15.44 3.52
C LEU A 9 8.44 -16.22 2.63
N PRO A 10 8.68 -15.76 1.40
CA PRO A 10 9.66 -16.38 0.52
C PRO A 10 11.04 -16.38 1.17
N ASP A 11 11.82 -17.46 0.97
CA ASP A 11 13.21 -17.58 1.44
C ASP A 11 14.14 -16.78 0.52
N ILE A 12 14.05 -15.46 0.63
CA ILE A 12 14.81 -14.47 -0.15
C ILE A 12 15.25 -13.34 0.77
N ASN A 13 16.43 -12.77 0.53
CA ASN A 13 16.87 -11.56 1.22
C ASN A 13 16.13 -10.34 0.64
N PRO A 14 15.23 -9.67 1.38
CA PRO A 14 14.44 -8.60 0.79
C PRO A 14 15.28 -7.38 0.38
N ASP A 15 16.43 -7.14 1.00
CA ASP A 15 17.33 -6.02 0.66
C ASP A 15 17.95 -6.11 -0.75
N GLU A 16 18.03 -7.33 -1.30
CA GLU A 16 18.57 -7.61 -2.64
C GLU A 16 17.53 -7.41 -3.75
N LEU A 17 16.25 -7.24 -3.38
CA LEU A 17 15.18 -7.07 -4.34
C LEU A 17 15.14 -5.65 -4.90
N SER A 18 14.69 -5.55 -6.15
CA SER A 18 14.46 -4.25 -6.77
C SER A 18 13.22 -3.57 -6.15
N PRO A 19 13.15 -2.23 -6.13
CA PRO A 19 11.96 -1.55 -5.60
C PRO A 19 10.67 -1.85 -6.39
N ALA A 20 10.79 -2.27 -7.67
CA ALA A 20 9.65 -2.72 -8.45
C ALA A 20 9.08 -4.06 -7.93
N VAL A 21 9.94 -4.96 -7.42
CA VAL A 21 9.51 -6.22 -6.82
C VAL A 21 8.88 -5.97 -5.45
N TRP A 22 9.40 -5.03 -4.67
CA TRP A 22 8.72 -4.61 -3.45
C TRP A 22 7.34 -4.05 -3.75
N ALA A 23 7.21 -3.13 -4.72
CA ALA A 23 5.93 -2.56 -5.10
C ALA A 23 4.93 -3.63 -5.54
N TYR A 24 5.38 -4.60 -6.33
CA TYR A 24 4.55 -5.74 -6.75
C TYR A 24 3.92 -6.51 -5.57
N ILE A 25 4.70 -6.76 -4.51
CA ILE A 25 4.18 -7.42 -3.30
C ILE A 25 3.32 -6.47 -2.47
N GLY A 26 3.76 -5.21 -2.32
CA GLY A 26 3.07 -4.21 -1.53
C GLY A 26 1.69 -3.84 -2.04
N ASP A 27 1.49 -3.82 -3.36
CA ASP A 27 0.18 -3.65 -4.00
C ASP A 27 -0.80 -4.73 -3.53
N ALA A 28 -0.39 -6.00 -3.58
CA ALA A 28 -1.22 -7.12 -3.12
C ALA A 28 -1.51 -7.06 -1.60
N VAL A 29 -0.52 -6.67 -0.80
CA VAL A 29 -0.67 -6.49 0.66
C VAL A 29 -1.68 -5.38 0.96
N TYR A 30 -1.56 -4.24 0.28
CA TYR A 30 -2.44 -3.10 0.46
C TYR A 30 -3.87 -3.41 0.04
N GLU A 31 -4.06 -4.00 -1.15
CA GLU A 31 -5.36 -4.39 -1.68
C GLU A 31 -6.08 -5.35 -0.72
N LEU A 32 -5.38 -6.36 -0.22
CA LEU A 32 -5.96 -7.32 0.72
C LEU A 32 -6.34 -6.66 2.05
N PHE A 33 -5.45 -5.82 2.60
CA PHE A 33 -5.73 -5.10 3.83
C PHE A 33 -6.98 -4.22 3.71
N ILE A 34 -7.10 -3.43 2.65
CA ILE A 34 -8.27 -2.56 2.42
C ILE A 34 -9.55 -3.38 2.30
N ARG A 35 -9.54 -4.47 1.53
CA ARG A 35 -10.71 -5.35 1.40
C ARG A 35 -11.11 -5.98 2.72
N CYS A 36 -10.15 -6.40 3.54
CA CYS A 36 -10.41 -6.94 4.87
C CYS A 36 -10.95 -5.88 5.82
N HIS A 37 -10.45 -4.65 5.76
CA HIS A 37 -10.94 -3.54 6.56
C HIS A 37 -12.40 -3.21 6.24
N LEU A 38 -12.75 -3.06 4.97
CA LEU A 38 -14.13 -2.78 4.54
C LEU A 38 -15.11 -3.91 4.91
N LEU A 39 -14.62 -5.16 4.94
CA LEU A 39 -15.44 -6.29 5.38
C LEU A 39 -15.66 -6.30 6.90
N ALA A 40 -14.79 -5.67 7.69
CA ALA A 40 -14.90 -5.65 9.14
C ALA A 40 -16.14 -4.89 9.64
N ASP A 41 -16.66 -3.96 8.84
CA ASP A 41 -17.87 -3.18 9.14
C ASP A 41 -19.19 -3.97 8.95
N GLY A 42 -19.10 -5.22 8.49
CA GLY A 42 -20.21 -6.17 8.45
C GLY A 42 -20.59 -6.65 7.04
N PRO A 43 -21.70 -7.40 6.91
CA PRO A 43 -22.13 -7.95 5.64
C PRO A 43 -22.49 -6.85 4.63
N ALA A 44 -21.66 -6.70 3.60
CA ALA A 44 -21.89 -5.76 2.50
C ALA A 44 -22.08 -6.50 1.17
N LYS A 45 -22.73 -5.83 0.20
CA LYS A 45 -22.81 -6.34 -1.17
C LYS A 45 -21.43 -6.23 -1.82
N THR A 46 -21.00 -7.27 -2.52
CA THR A 46 -19.69 -7.29 -3.23
C THR A 46 -19.47 -6.07 -4.13
N LYS A 47 -20.54 -5.56 -4.77
CA LYS A 47 -20.49 -4.34 -5.59
C LYS A 47 -20.08 -3.10 -4.78
N THR A 48 -20.60 -2.95 -3.57
CA THR A 48 -20.27 -1.84 -2.66
C THR A 48 -18.82 -1.97 -2.20
N LEU A 49 -18.42 -3.15 -1.71
CA LEU A 49 -17.03 -3.40 -1.30
C LEU A 49 -16.03 -3.14 -2.42
N HIS A 50 -16.34 -3.56 -3.65
CA HIS A 50 -15.46 -3.32 -4.79
C HIS A 50 -15.33 -1.83 -5.10
N HIS A 51 -16.44 -1.08 -5.04
CA HIS A 51 -16.43 0.36 -5.29
C HIS A 51 -15.58 1.10 -4.24
N GLU A 52 -15.83 0.86 -2.96
CA GLU A 52 -15.10 1.48 -1.84
C GLU A 52 -13.61 1.11 -1.88
N ALA A 53 -13.29 -0.17 -2.11
CA ALA A 53 -11.91 -0.61 -2.26
C ALA A 53 -11.22 0.12 -3.41
N THR A 54 -11.86 0.21 -4.57
CA THR A 54 -11.29 0.88 -5.76
C THR A 54 -10.92 2.35 -5.48
N GLU A 55 -11.74 3.05 -4.69
CA GLU A 55 -11.48 4.46 -4.33
C GLU A 55 -10.25 4.62 -3.43
N MET A 56 -9.97 3.63 -2.58
CA MET A 56 -8.83 3.61 -1.65
C MET A 56 -7.56 3.01 -2.27
N VAL A 57 -7.68 2.11 -3.24
CA VAL A 57 -6.54 1.41 -3.87
C VAL A 57 -6.05 2.07 -5.15
N ARG A 58 -6.80 3.03 -5.72
CA ARG A 58 -6.35 3.77 -6.92
C ARG A 58 -5.06 4.57 -6.68
N ALA A 59 -4.22 4.65 -7.71
CA ALA A 59 -2.92 5.30 -7.66
C ALA A 59 -2.96 6.76 -7.18
N SER A 60 -4.01 7.53 -7.54
CA SER A 60 -4.16 8.93 -7.09
C SER A 60 -4.36 9.05 -5.58
N PHE A 61 -5.13 8.12 -4.98
CA PHE A 61 -5.30 8.07 -3.54
C PHE A 61 -3.98 7.74 -2.86
N GLN A 62 -3.33 6.66 -3.31
CA GLN A 62 -2.04 6.22 -2.77
C GLN A 62 -0.95 7.30 -2.89
N ALA A 63 -0.86 7.97 -4.03
CA ALA A 63 0.09 9.07 -4.24
C ALA A 63 -0.16 10.23 -3.25
N GLY A 64 -1.43 10.52 -2.96
CA GLY A 64 -1.81 11.50 -1.95
C GLY A 64 -1.56 11.05 -0.50
N LEU A 65 -1.39 9.75 -0.23
CA LEU A 65 -1.02 9.26 1.10
C LEU A 65 0.44 9.55 1.43
N VAL A 66 1.33 9.47 0.44
CA VAL A 66 2.78 9.63 0.65
C VAL A 66 3.08 10.89 1.46
N SER A 67 2.60 12.05 1.01
CA SER A 67 2.85 13.33 1.70
C SER A 67 2.27 13.40 3.11
N GLN A 68 1.24 12.61 3.41
CA GLN A 68 0.58 12.59 4.72
C GLN A 68 1.27 11.62 5.69
N ILE A 69 1.89 10.55 5.18
CA ILE A 69 2.59 9.57 6.02
C ILE A 69 4.07 9.92 6.22
N GLU A 70 4.67 10.78 5.38
CA GLU A 70 6.10 11.13 5.40
C GLU A 70 6.61 11.52 6.81
N SER A 71 5.83 12.27 7.58
CA SER A 71 6.20 12.68 8.96
C SER A 71 6.20 11.55 9.98
N PHE A 72 5.57 10.41 9.65
CA PHE A 72 5.52 9.22 10.49
C PHE A 72 6.62 8.21 10.15
N LEU A 73 7.35 8.42 9.05
CA LEU A 73 8.35 7.49 8.56
C LEU A 73 9.70 7.70 9.25
N THR A 74 10.39 6.59 9.50
CA THR A 74 11.80 6.59 9.89
C THR A 74 12.69 6.96 8.70
N GLU A 75 13.95 7.31 8.97
CA GLU A 75 14.92 7.62 7.91
C GLU A 75 15.09 6.46 6.91
N ASN A 76 15.12 5.20 7.40
CA ASN A 76 15.21 4.02 6.53
C ASN A 76 13.98 3.90 5.61
N GLU A 77 12.78 4.03 6.17
CA GLU A 77 11.53 3.96 5.40
C GLU A 77 11.44 5.07 4.35
N MET A 78 11.93 6.27 4.68
CA MET A 78 12.05 7.38 3.72
C MET A 78 13.01 7.05 2.57
N GLU A 79 14.10 6.34 2.82
CA GLU A 79 15.00 5.87 1.76
C GLU A 79 14.35 4.80 0.88
N ILE A 80 13.58 3.86 1.45
CA ILE A 80 12.80 2.89 0.67
C ILE A 80 11.79 3.60 -0.23
N LEU A 81 11.08 4.60 0.30
CA LEU A 81 10.11 5.40 -0.46
C LEU A 81 10.80 6.14 -1.62
N LYS A 82 11.95 6.78 -1.37
CA LYS A 82 12.76 7.43 -2.41
C LYS A 82 13.19 6.44 -3.51
N ARG A 83 13.60 5.22 -3.13
CA ARG A 83 13.96 4.15 -4.08
C ARG A 83 12.78 3.73 -4.94
N GLY A 84 11.61 3.51 -4.33
CA GLY A 84 10.37 3.19 -5.06
C GLY A 84 9.96 4.27 -6.05
N ARG A 85 10.10 5.55 -5.67
CA ARG A 85 9.84 6.70 -6.56
C ARG A 85 10.77 6.74 -7.79
N ASN A 86 11.95 6.11 -7.70
CA ASN A 86 12.95 6.11 -8.76
C ASN A 86 12.91 4.84 -9.64
N VAL A 87 11.90 3.97 -9.47
CA VAL A 87 11.65 2.85 -10.39
C VAL A 87 11.47 3.40 -11.80
N LYS A 88 12.31 2.93 -12.73
CA LYS A 88 12.24 3.33 -14.14
C LYS A 88 10.99 2.71 -14.75
N SER A 89 10.06 3.54 -15.18
CA SER A 89 8.83 3.09 -15.83
C SER A 89 9.13 2.55 -17.24
N GLY A 90 8.96 1.25 -17.46
CA GLY A 90 8.98 0.67 -18.81
C GLY A 90 7.68 0.98 -19.58
N HIS A 91 6.54 0.99 -18.88
CA HIS A 91 5.23 1.30 -19.44
C HIS A 91 4.39 2.04 -18.39
N ILE A 92 4.16 3.34 -18.59
CA ILE A 92 3.25 4.14 -17.75
C ILE A 92 1.84 3.99 -18.31
N PRO A 93 0.81 3.68 -17.50
CA PRO A 93 -0.56 3.66 -17.99
C PRO A 93 -0.93 4.99 -18.66
N ALA A 94 -1.55 4.95 -19.84
CA ALA A 94 -1.82 6.13 -20.67
C ALA A 94 -2.68 7.23 -19.98
N HIS A 95 -3.36 6.88 -18.88
CA HIS A 95 -4.26 7.76 -18.14
C HIS A 95 -3.78 8.09 -16.72
N THR A 96 -2.54 7.75 -16.36
CA THR A 96 -1.98 8.05 -15.05
C THR A 96 -0.83 9.03 -15.19
N ASP A 97 -0.93 10.16 -14.49
CA ASP A 97 0.16 11.13 -14.42
C ASP A 97 1.44 10.47 -13.85
N VAL A 98 2.59 10.86 -14.41
CA VAL A 98 3.88 10.25 -14.08
C VAL A 98 4.22 10.41 -12.60
N LEU A 99 3.91 11.56 -11.99
CA LEU A 99 4.16 11.77 -10.56
C LEU A 99 3.24 10.90 -9.72
N THR A 100 1.96 10.83 -10.08
CA THR A 100 0.98 9.95 -9.42
C THR A 100 1.47 8.50 -9.41
N TYR A 101 1.88 7.98 -10.57
CA TYR A 101 2.41 6.62 -10.68
C TYR A 101 3.67 6.41 -9.82
N ARG A 102 4.61 7.35 -9.84
CA ARG A 102 5.86 7.24 -9.07
C ARG A 102 5.61 7.26 -7.56
N TYR A 103 4.67 8.08 -7.10
CA TYR A 103 4.33 8.15 -5.67
C TYR A 103 3.51 6.94 -5.22
N SER A 104 2.55 6.43 -6.02
CA SER A 104 1.85 5.20 -5.68
C SER A 104 2.81 4.01 -5.61
N THR A 105 3.69 3.87 -6.60
CA THR A 105 4.72 2.82 -6.63
C THR A 105 5.67 2.93 -5.43
N ALA A 106 6.00 4.15 -4.99
CA ALA A 106 6.83 4.37 -3.81
C ALA A 106 6.15 3.89 -2.51
N PHE A 107 4.85 4.16 -2.38
CA PHE A 107 4.05 3.69 -1.27
C PHE A 107 3.94 2.17 -1.25
N GLU A 108 3.60 1.55 -2.38
CA GLU A 108 3.57 0.10 -2.54
C GLU A 108 4.94 -0.53 -2.20
N ALA A 109 6.04 0.06 -2.67
CA ALA A 109 7.38 -0.43 -2.38
C ALA A 109 7.69 -0.43 -0.88
N LEU A 110 7.27 0.59 -0.14
CA LEU A 110 7.45 0.64 1.31
C LEU A 110 6.67 -0.49 2.01
N LEU A 111 5.41 -0.70 1.62
CA LEU A 111 4.59 -1.76 2.22
C LEU A 111 5.15 -3.16 1.92
N GLY A 112 5.57 -3.40 0.67
CA GLY A 112 6.19 -4.66 0.28
C GLY A 112 7.52 -4.92 0.98
N TYR A 113 8.34 -3.89 1.16
CA TYR A 113 9.59 -3.98 1.92
C TYR A 113 9.34 -4.43 3.36
N LEU A 114 8.41 -3.79 4.07
CA LEU A 114 8.07 -4.13 5.45
C LEU A 114 7.46 -5.53 5.56
N TYR A 115 6.56 -5.89 4.63
CA TYR A 115 5.96 -7.22 4.58
C TYR A 115 7.02 -8.32 4.42
N LEU A 116 7.94 -8.15 3.47
CA LEU A 116 8.98 -9.14 3.18
C LEU A 116 10.03 -9.27 4.28
N HIS A 117 10.23 -8.23 5.09
CA HIS A 117 11.03 -8.30 6.32
C HIS A 117 10.28 -8.93 7.50
N GLY A 118 8.97 -9.18 7.38
CA GLY A 118 8.15 -9.63 8.49
C GLY A 118 7.94 -8.57 9.56
N GLU A 119 8.05 -7.28 9.20
CA GLU A 119 7.83 -6.14 10.10
C GLU A 119 6.33 -5.88 10.30
N TRP A 120 5.61 -6.90 10.78
CA TRP A 120 4.15 -6.95 10.82
C TRP A 120 3.52 -5.82 11.63
N GLN A 121 4.11 -5.51 12.79
CA GLN A 121 3.62 -4.44 13.65
C GLN A 121 3.73 -3.09 12.95
N ARG A 122 4.89 -2.81 12.36
CA ARG A 122 5.14 -1.53 11.69
C ARG A 122 4.29 -1.37 10.43
N LEU A 123 4.13 -2.45 9.66
CA LEU A 123 3.23 -2.50 8.51
C LEU A 123 1.79 -2.18 8.94
N HIS A 124 1.31 -2.80 10.03
CA HIS A 124 -0.03 -2.53 10.56
C HIS A 124 -0.19 -1.08 11.02
N GLU A 125 0.81 -0.48 11.69
CA GLU A 125 0.78 0.93 12.09
C GLU A 125 0.60 1.86 10.89
N LEU A 126 1.38 1.67 9.81
CA LEU A 126 1.25 2.49 8.61
C LEU A 126 -0.11 2.31 7.92
N LEU A 127 -0.59 1.07 7.81
CA LEU A 127 -1.89 0.78 7.21
C LEU A 127 -3.05 1.35 8.04
N ALA A 128 -2.96 1.33 9.37
CA ALA A 128 -3.93 1.98 10.25
C ALA A 128 -3.96 3.51 10.04
N GLN A 129 -2.81 4.13 9.80
CA GLN A 129 -2.78 5.56 9.47
C GLN A 129 -3.47 5.89 8.15
N VAL A 130 -3.40 5.00 7.16
CA VAL A 130 -4.17 5.16 5.91
C VAL A 130 -5.68 5.19 6.18
N ILE A 131 -6.17 4.31 7.05
CA ILE A 131 -7.58 4.29 7.44
C ILE A 131 -7.97 5.60 8.13
N ASN A 132 -7.15 6.06 9.09
CA ASN A 132 -7.40 7.32 9.81
C ASN A 132 -7.45 8.52 8.85
N ILE A 133 -6.52 8.58 7.89
CA ILE A 133 -6.49 9.62 6.85
C ILE A 133 -7.78 9.59 6.02
N ASN A 134 -8.23 8.39 5.61
CA ASN A 134 -9.46 8.25 4.84
C ASN A 134 -10.70 8.72 5.62
N GLN A 135 -10.80 8.35 6.90
CA GLN A 135 -11.90 8.75 7.77
C GLN A 135 -11.95 10.28 7.95
N SER A 136 -10.80 10.92 8.20
CA SER A 136 -10.72 12.39 8.29
C SER A 136 -11.20 13.08 7.01
N ARG A 137 -10.84 12.56 5.83
CA ARG A 137 -11.31 13.10 4.54
C ARG A 137 -12.82 13.04 4.37
N ILE A 138 -13.45 11.93 4.78
CA ILE A 138 -14.91 11.77 4.75
C ILE A 138 -15.60 12.75 5.71
N THR A 139 -15.04 12.97 6.90
CA THR A 139 -15.62 13.89 7.88
C THR A 139 -15.52 15.37 7.49
N GLU A 140 -14.47 15.76 6.75
CA GLU A 140 -14.27 17.14 6.30
C GLU A 140 -15.10 17.49 5.06
N HIS A 141 -15.48 16.49 4.27
CA HIS A 141 -16.30 16.64 3.06
C HIS A 141 -17.45 15.62 3.05
N PRO A 142 -18.46 15.76 3.93
CA PRO A 142 -19.68 14.98 3.82
C PRO A 142 -20.41 15.42 2.54
N ASP A 143 -20.73 14.46 1.67
CA ASP A 143 -21.49 14.68 0.43
C ASP A 143 -22.76 15.55 0.62
#